data_AF-A0A1M7ZUJ5-F1
#
_entry.id   AF-A0A1M7ZUJ5-F1
#
_cell.length_a   1.000
_cell.length_b   1.000
_cell.length_c   1.000
_cell.angle_alpha   90.00
_cell.angle_beta   90.00
_cell.angle_gamma   90.00
#
_symmetry.space_group_name_H-M   'P 1'
#
loop_
_entity.id
_entity.type
_entity.pdbx_description
1 polymer ?
#
loop_
_entity_poly.entity_id
_entity_poly.type
_entity_poly.pdbx_seq_one_letter_code
_entity_poly.pdbx_strand_id
1 'polypeptide(L)'
;MKTFENFAFILAIILVSLLLVVFKFRTSYKYYVPVAWEHQQGKTGGQPVITNVVKLPSDCPAANAQITNDLYDYYKGSLSKKRGFTGLHKAAIKGPFDKADQANKIRSALIREFDDEWNPLLVTDFATFCDH
;
A
#
# COMPACT_ATOMS: atom_id res chain seq x y z
N MET A 1 41.89 30.90 -27.54
CA MET A 1 41.04 31.18 -26.36
C MET A 1 39.59 30.75 -26.55
N LYS A 2 38.88 31.15 -27.63
CA LYS A 2 37.47 30.78 -27.87
C LYS A 2 37.13 29.28 -27.88
N THR A 3 38.06 28.42 -28.30
CA THR A 3 37.85 26.96 -28.38
C THR A 3 37.86 26.27 -27.01
N PHE A 4 38.59 26.81 -26.04
CA PHE A 4 38.69 26.25 -24.68
C PHE A 4 37.44 26.59 -23.85
N GLU A 5 36.91 27.80 -24.02
CA GLU A 5 35.67 28.26 -23.36
C GLU A 5 34.45 27.43 -23.82
N ASN A 6 34.35 27.14 -25.12
CA ASN A 6 33.29 26.29 -25.66
C ASN A 6 33.36 24.85 -25.11
N PHE A 7 34.56 24.31 -24.91
CA PHE A 7 34.75 22.98 -24.35
C PHE A 7 34.34 22.91 -22.88
N ALA A 8 34.71 23.91 -22.09
CA ALA A 8 34.32 24.02 -20.68
C ALA A 8 32.79 24.14 -20.52
N PHE A 9 32.12 24.88 -21.41
CA PHE A 9 30.67 25.05 -21.39
C PHE A 9 29.92 23.75 -21.71
N ILE A 10 30.38 23.00 -22.71
CA ILE A 10 29.81 21.68 -23.06
C ILE A 10 30.01 20.69 -21.92
N LEU A 11 31.20 20.67 -21.31
CA LEU A 11 31.49 19.81 -20.16
C LEU A 11 30.57 20.12 -18.97
N ALA A 12 30.32 21.40 -18.71
CA ALA A 12 29.42 21.85 -17.65
C ALA A 12 27.97 21.40 -17.90
N ILE A 13 27.47 21.50 -19.13
CA ILE A 13 26.11 21.04 -19.49
C ILE A 13 25.99 19.52 -19.31
N ILE A 14 27.01 18.75 -19.71
CA ILE A 14 27.05 17.29 -19.53
C ILE A 14 27.05 16.94 -18.02
N LEU A 15 27.86 17.61 -17.22
CA LEU A 15 27.92 17.43 -15.76
C LEU A 15 26.60 17.76 -15.07
N VAL A 16 25.95 18.87 -15.45
CA VAL A 16 24.63 19.25 -14.92
C VAL A 16 23.56 18.23 -15.33
N SER A 17 23.59 17.76 -16.58
CA SER A 17 22.67 16.73 -17.07
C SER A 17 22.85 15.39 -16.35
N LEU A 18 24.11 14.99 -16.09
CA LEU A 18 24.43 13.80 -15.29
C LEU A 18 23.98 13.96 -13.83
N LEU A 19 24.16 15.13 -13.22
CA LEU A 19 23.68 15.41 -11.86
C LEU A 19 22.14 15.36 -11.77
N LEU A 20 21.44 15.88 -12.77
CA LEU A 20 19.97 15.79 -12.87
C LEU A 20 19.49 14.36 -13.09
N VAL A 21 20.24 13.54 -13.83
CA VAL A 21 19.97 12.10 -14.02
C VAL A 21 20.28 11.29 -12.76
N VAL A 22 21.30 11.66 -11.97
CA VAL A 22 21.62 11.01 -10.68
C VAL A 22 20.64 11.43 -9.58
N PHE A 23 20.05 12.62 -9.68
CA PHE A 23 18.88 13.02 -8.87
C PHE A 23 17.59 12.31 -9.27
N LYS A 24 17.58 11.41 -10.28
CA LYS A 24 16.44 10.55 -10.56
C LYS A 24 16.08 9.74 -9.31
N PHE A 25 14.98 10.17 -8.70
CA PHE A 25 14.01 9.36 -7.99
C PHE A 25 14.61 8.31 -7.06
N ARG A 26 15.09 8.74 -5.89
CA ARG A 26 14.98 7.87 -4.72
C ARG A 26 13.49 7.72 -4.43
N THR A 27 12.88 6.67 -4.95
CA THR A 27 11.51 6.28 -4.59
C THR A 27 11.50 6.06 -3.08
N SER A 28 10.90 6.99 -2.35
CA SER A 28 10.61 6.83 -0.93
C SER A 28 9.37 5.95 -0.80
N TYR A 29 9.28 5.16 0.26
CA TYR A 29 8.16 4.25 0.47
C TYR A 29 7.41 4.58 1.75
N LYS A 30 6.10 4.29 1.75
CA LYS A 30 5.23 4.31 2.92
C LYS A 30 4.62 2.94 3.12
N TYR A 31 4.28 2.66 4.38
CA TYR A 31 3.68 1.42 4.81
C TYR A 31 2.25 1.63 5.28
N TYR A 32 1.37 0.68 4.99
CA TYR A 32 -0.05 0.75 5.26
C TYR A 32 -0.58 -0.56 5.83
N VAL A 33 -1.65 -0.48 6.62
CA VAL A 33 -2.42 -1.63 7.10
C VAL A 33 -3.86 -1.49 6.60
N PRO A 34 -4.20 -2.15 5.48
CA PRO A 34 -5.57 -2.26 5.00
C PRO A 34 -6.44 -3.05 6.00
N VAL A 35 -7.64 -2.51 6.23
CA VAL A 35 -8.68 -3.11 7.07
C VAL A 35 -10.00 -3.04 6.32
N ALA A 36 -10.80 -4.10 6.34
CA ALA A 36 -12.15 -4.10 5.79
C ALA A 36 -13.14 -4.83 6.71
N TRP A 37 -14.41 -4.89 6.31
CA TRP A 37 -15.45 -5.67 6.97
C TRP A 37 -16.12 -6.60 5.95
N GLU A 38 -15.93 -7.91 6.12
CA GLU A 38 -16.57 -8.97 5.34
C GLU A 38 -17.99 -9.23 5.83
N HIS A 39 -18.92 -9.26 4.89
CA HIS A 39 -20.28 -9.73 5.14
C HIS A 39 -20.54 -11.03 4.40
N GLN A 40 -21.18 -11.98 5.08
CA GLN A 40 -21.46 -13.31 4.56
C GLN A 40 -22.97 -13.58 4.52
N GLN A 41 -23.40 -14.33 3.52
CA GLN A 41 -24.79 -14.75 3.38
C GLN A 41 -25.21 -15.61 4.57
N GLY A 42 -26.37 -15.31 5.15
CA GLY A 42 -26.94 -16.07 6.27
C GLY A 42 -26.27 -15.84 7.63
N LYS A 43 -25.32 -14.90 7.75
CA LYS A 43 -24.74 -14.48 9.03
C LYS A 43 -25.17 -13.06 9.38
N THR A 44 -25.48 -12.84 10.66
CA THR A 44 -25.76 -11.52 11.21
C THR A 44 -24.47 -10.89 11.72
N GLY A 45 -24.13 -9.69 11.23
CA GLY A 45 -22.89 -8.99 11.57
C GLY A 45 -21.81 -9.13 10.48
N GLY A 46 -20.78 -8.27 10.56
CA GLY A 46 -19.60 -8.35 9.71
C GLY A 46 -18.42 -8.99 10.47
N GLN A 47 -17.45 -9.52 9.74
CA GLN A 47 -16.16 -9.96 10.27
C GLN A 47 -15.09 -8.95 9.84
N PRO A 48 -14.29 -8.37 10.76
CA PRO A 48 -13.21 -7.50 10.34
C PRO A 48 -12.16 -8.31 9.59
N VAL A 49 -11.62 -7.74 8.52
CA VAL A 49 -10.55 -8.32 7.70
C VAL A 49 -9.33 -7.44 7.89
N ILE A 50 -8.24 -7.99 8.43
CA ILE A 50 -6.96 -7.29 8.54
C ILE A 50 -5.95 -7.97 7.62
N THR A 51 -5.33 -7.20 6.74
CA THR A 51 -4.31 -7.74 5.83
C THR A 51 -2.91 -7.71 6.46
N ASN A 52 -1.91 -8.24 5.78
CA ASN A 52 -0.50 -7.91 6.03
C ASN A 52 -0.20 -6.42 5.79
N VAL A 53 0.99 -5.99 6.23
CA VAL A 53 1.50 -4.64 5.94
C VAL A 53 1.85 -4.53 4.46
N VAL A 54 1.33 -3.49 3.82
CA VAL A 54 1.57 -3.19 2.41
C VAL A 54 2.60 -2.07 2.31
N LYS A 55 3.53 -2.17 1.35
CA LYS A 55 4.56 -1.18 1.06
C LYS A 55 4.31 -0.55 -0.29
N LEU A 56 4.12 0.77 -0.36
CA LEU A 56 3.92 1.50 -1.61
C LEU A 56 4.91 2.66 -1.75
N PRO A 57 5.28 3.04 -2.98
CA PRO A 57 5.91 4.33 -3.27
C PRO A 57 5.12 5.50 -2.65
N SER A 58 5.81 6.52 -2.16
CA SER A 58 5.18 7.66 -1.45
C SER A 58 4.40 8.58 -2.36
N ASP A 59 4.68 8.54 -3.65
CA ASP A 59 3.97 9.24 -4.73
C ASP A 59 2.73 8.48 -5.22
N CYS A 60 2.44 7.30 -4.64
CA CYS A 60 1.27 6.51 -4.97
C CYS A 60 0.09 6.79 -4.00
N PRO A 61 -1.11 7.08 -4.50
CA PRO A 61 -2.26 7.40 -3.67
C PRO A 61 -2.83 6.15 -2.97
N ALA A 62 -2.57 6.00 -1.68
CA ALA A 62 -3.14 4.92 -0.88
C ALA A 62 -4.64 5.10 -0.62
N ALA A 63 -5.11 6.34 -0.46
CA ALA A 63 -6.30 6.61 0.34
C ALA A 63 -7.65 6.19 -0.28
N ASN A 64 -7.81 6.12 -1.62
CA ASN A 64 -9.16 6.10 -2.19
C ASN A 64 -9.43 5.16 -3.40
N ALA A 65 -8.48 4.35 -3.88
CA ALA A 65 -8.82 3.41 -4.95
C ALA A 65 -8.00 2.14 -4.92
N GLN A 66 -6.67 2.22 -5.05
CA GLN A 66 -5.90 1.02 -5.40
C GLN A 66 -5.90 -0.04 -4.30
N ILE A 67 -5.54 0.31 -3.07
CA ILE A 67 -5.50 -0.66 -1.96
C ILE A 67 -6.88 -1.27 -1.68
N THR A 68 -7.94 -0.45 -1.68
CA THR A 68 -9.30 -0.92 -1.40
C THR A 68 -9.85 -1.78 -2.54
N ASN A 69 -9.60 -1.39 -3.80
CA ASN A 69 -10.02 -2.14 -4.98
C ASN A 69 -9.27 -3.47 -5.07
N ASP A 70 -7.96 -3.46 -4.90
CA ASP A 70 -7.14 -4.67 -4.91
C ASP A 70 -7.58 -5.63 -3.81
N LEU A 71 -7.88 -5.10 -2.61
CA LEU A 71 -8.40 -5.91 -1.51
C LEU A 71 -9.74 -6.54 -1.87
N TYR A 72 -10.66 -5.75 -2.45
CA TYR A 72 -11.94 -6.25 -2.92
C TYR A 72 -11.79 -7.32 -3.99
N ASP A 73 -10.94 -7.11 -4.99
CA ASP A 73 -10.72 -8.03 -6.11
C ASP A 73 -10.05 -9.32 -5.65
N TYR A 74 -9.03 -9.23 -4.78
CA TYR A 74 -8.45 -10.39 -4.12
C TYR A 74 -9.54 -11.19 -3.39
N TYR A 75 -10.41 -10.51 -2.63
CA TYR A 75 -11.48 -11.18 -1.90
C TYR A 75 -12.48 -11.87 -2.84
N LYS A 76 -12.90 -11.17 -3.88
CA LYS A 76 -13.82 -11.68 -4.91
C LYS A 76 -13.23 -12.87 -5.65
N GLY A 77 -11.94 -12.85 -5.98
CA GLY A 77 -11.27 -13.93 -6.71
C GLY A 77 -10.94 -15.15 -5.85
N SER A 78 -10.32 -14.92 -4.69
CA SER A 78 -9.63 -15.97 -3.91
C SER A 78 -10.45 -16.52 -2.76
N LEU A 79 -11.27 -15.69 -2.10
CA LEU A 79 -11.93 -16.05 -0.83
C LEU A 79 -13.45 -16.19 -0.94
N SER A 80 -14.08 -15.43 -1.83
CA SER A 80 -15.55 -15.29 -1.89
C SER A 80 -16.28 -16.63 -2.05
N LYS A 81 -15.81 -17.45 -3.00
CA LYS A 81 -16.44 -18.72 -3.38
C LYS A 81 -16.52 -19.72 -2.23
N LYS A 82 -15.58 -19.66 -1.28
CA LYS A 82 -15.51 -20.61 -0.16
C LYS A 82 -16.27 -20.13 1.08
N ARG A 83 -16.54 -18.82 1.17
CA ARG A 83 -16.98 -18.16 2.41
C ARG A 83 -18.41 -17.62 2.38
N GLY A 84 -19.11 -17.73 1.24
CA GLY A 84 -20.44 -17.14 1.09
C GLY A 84 -20.40 -15.61 1.15
N PHE A 85 -19.33 -15.02 0.64
CA PHE A 85 -19.09 -13.58 0.63
C PHE A 85 -20.16 -12.80 -0.14
N THR A 86 -20.66 -11.73 0.46
CA THR A 86 -21.66 -10.83 -0.16
C THR A 86 -21.11 -9.44 -0.41
N GLY A 87 -20.09 -9.00 0.36
CA GLY A 87 -19.43 -7.72 0.13
C GLY A 87 -18.40 -7.35 1.20
N LEU A 88 -17.53 -6.39 0.86
CA LEU A 88 -16.64 -5.67 1.79
C LEU A 88 -17.18 -4.24 1.95
N HIS A 89 -17.90 -3.94 3.03
CA HIS A 89 -18.70 -2.69 3.12
C HIS A 89 -18.03 -1.52 3.84
N LYS A 90 -16.96 -1.74 4.60
CA LYS A 90 -16.24 -0.68 5.32
C LYS A 90 -14.74 -0.93 5.26
N ALA A 91 -14.08 -0.34 4.25
CA ALA A 91 -12.62 -0.39 4.12
C ALA A 91 -12.00 0.87 4.75
N ALA A 92 -10.95 0.68 5.53
CA ALA A 92 -10.13 1.75 6.09
C ALA A 92 -8.66 1.39 5.93
N ILE A 93 -7.82 2.40 5.73
CA ILE A 93 -6.38 2.22 5.59
C ILE A 93 -5.74 2.91 6.77
N LYS A 94 -4.94 2.18 7.55
CA LYS A 94 -4.10 2.78 8.59
C LYS A 94 -2.73 3.10 8.01
N GLY A 95 -2.21 4.28 8.32
CA GLY A 95 -0.98 4.83 7.74
C GLY A 95 -1.26 6.20 7.10
N PRO A 96 -0.31 6.75 6.33
CA PRO A 96 1.00 6.17 6.00
C PRO A 96 1.95 6.10 7.20
N PHE A 97 2.75 5.04 7.27
CA PHE A 97 3.88 4.92 8.21
C PHE A 97 5.21 4.96 7.46
N ASP A 98 6.24 5.54 8.08
CA ASP A 98 7.59 5.60 7.49
C ASP A 98 8.36 4.29 7.63
N LYS A 99 8.04 3.49 8.65
CA LYS A 99 8.73 2.25 8.98
C LYS A 99 7.77 1.07 9.03
N ALA A 100 8.20 -0.07 8.48
CA ALA A 100 7.46 -1.32 8.53
C ALA A 100 7.10 -1.73 9.97
N ASP A 101 8.01 -1.54 10.94
CA ASP A 101 7.77 -1.89 12.33
C ASP A 101 6.65 -1.08 12.98
N GLN A 102 6.48 0.19 12.59
CA GLN A 102 5.37 1.02 13.08
C GLN A 102 4.04 0.48 12.53
N ALA A 103 3.98 0.18 11.24
CA ALA A 103 2.81 -0.42 10.62
C ALA A 103 2.48 -1.79 11.24
N ASN A 104 3.48 -2.64 11.48
CA ASN A 104 3.31 -3.94 12.13
C ASN A 104 2.80 -3.81 13.57
N LYS A 105 3.29 -2.83 14.34
CA LYS A 105 2.77 -2.56 15.68
C LYS A 105 1.28 -2.19 15.65
N ILE A 106 0.89 -1.32 14.71
CA ILE A 106 -0.52 -0.94 14.52
C ILE A 106 -1.36 -2.15 14.09
N ARG A 107 -0.86 -2.95 13.14
CA ARG A 107 -1.53 -4.19 12.72
C ARG A 107 -1.76 -5.13 13.91
N SER A 108 -0.74 -5.40 14.71
CA SER A 108 -0.85 -6.26 15.89
C SER A 108 -1.82 -5.71 16.93
N ALA A 109 -1.89 -4.39 17.10
CA ALA A 109 -2.86 -3.76 18.00
C ALA A 109 -4.30 -3.97 17.51
N LEU A 110 -4.56 -3.76 16.21
CA LEU A 110 -5.89 -3.99 15.61
C LEU A 110 -6.32 -5.46 15.68
N ILE A 111 -5.37 -6.39 15.50
CA ILE A 111 -5.67 -7.82 15.64
C ILE A 111 -6.17 -8.10 17.05
N ARG A 112 -5.49 -7.61 18.09
CA ARG A 112 -5.92 -7.79 19.49
C ARG A 112 -7.28 -7.13 19.75
N GLU A 113 -7.44 -5.87 19.34
CA GLU A 113 -8.69 -5.12 19.51
C GLU A 113 -9.88 -5.85 18.88
N PHE A 114 -9.72 -6.37 17.66
CA PHE A 114 -10.80 -7.12 17.02
C PHE A 114 -10.95 -8.54 17.53
N ASP A 115 -9.92 -9.20 18.04
CA ASP A 115 -10.02 -10.55 18.60
C ASP A 115 -10.80 -10.55 19.93
N ASP A 116 -10.77 -9.44 20.68
CA ASP A 116 -11.49 -9.30 21.95
C ASP A 116 -13.03 -9.24 21.73
N GLU A 117 -13.50 -8.60 20.66
CA GLU A 117 -14.93 -8.37 20.39
C GLU A 117 -15.48 -9.16 19.20
N TRP A 118 -14.62 -9.54 18.27
CA TRP A 118 -14.95 -10.14 16.99
C TRP A 118 -14.03 -11.35 16.75
N ASN A 119 -14.18 -11.99 15.60
CA ASN A 119 -13.26 -13.05 15.16
C ASN A 119 -12.59 -12.55 13.87
N PRO A 120 -11.48 -11.79 13.92
CA PRO A 120 -10.93 -11.15 12.72
C PRO A 120 -10.43 -12.18 11.70
N LEU A 121 -10.64 -11.92 10.42
CA LEU A 121 -9.97 -12.65 9.35
C LEU A 121 -8.62 -12.00 9.06
N LEU A 122 -7.56 -12.80 9.13
CA LEU A 122 -6.23 -12.36 8.78
C LEU A 122 -5.90 -12.81 7.35
N VAL A 123 -5.55 -11.84 6.48
CA VAL A 123 -5.16 -12.10 5.09
C VAL A 123 -3.68 -11.75 4.93
N THR A 124 -2.83 -12.75 4.82
CA THR A 124 -1.36 -12.54 4.83
C THR A 124 -0.72 -12.50 3.44
N ASP A 125 -1.41 -13.03 2.44
CA ASP A 125 -0.99 -13.15 1.05
C ASP A 125 -1.56 -12.03 0.15
N PHE A 126 -1.90 -10.90 0.76
CA PHE A 126 -2.33 -9.70 0.05
C PHE A 126 -1.13 -8.81 -0.28
N ALA A 127 -1.07 -8.24 -1.47
CA ALA A 127 -0.08 -7.24 -1.83
C ALA A 127 -0.69 -6.29 -2.84
N THR A 128 -0.21 -5.05 -2.86
CA THR A 128 -0.64 -4.05 -3.84
C THR A 128 0.60 -3.50 -4.52
N PHE A 129 0.43 -3.10 -5.77
CA PHE A 129 1.45 -2.43 -6.56
C PHE A 129 0.86 -1.13 -7.10
N CYS A 130 1.73 -0.22 -7.49
CA CYS A 130 1.32 1.02 -8.12
C CYS A 130 1.55 0.86 -9.62
N ASP A 131 0.46 0.89 -10.37
CA ASP A 131 0.51 0.98 -11.83
C ASP A 131 0.79 2.44 -12.18
N HIS A 132 1.97 2.70 -12.75
CA HIS A 132 2.37 4.00 -13.27
C HIS A 132 1.98 4.16 -14.74
#